data_AF-A0A650CPY4-F1
#
_entry.id   AF-A0A650CPY4-F1
#
_cell.length_a   1.000
_cell.length_b   1.000
_cell.length_c   1.000
_cell.angle_alpha   90.00
_cell.angle_beta   90.00
_cell.angle_gamma   90.00
#
_symmetry.space_group_name_H-M   'P 1'
#
loop_
_entity.id
_entity.type
_entity.pdbx_description
1 polymer ?
#
loop_
_entity_poly.entity_id
_entity_poly.type
_entity_poly.pdbx_seq_one_letter_code
_entity_poly.pdbx_strand_id
1 'polypeptide(L)'
;MPTIHLSLPESLYEELKRKADEMGVQVTDLVKFYIRSGLKNSFDEEDSDEKEDDKYSRLEENMVFLEARIAQLETMVNELIKKLYEKEAEDEEVEIINKDSK
;
A
#
# COMPACT_ATOMS: atom_id res chain seq x y z
N MET A 1 -13.07 8.38 32.05
CA MET A 1 -12.17 9.00 31.06
C MET A 1 -11.82 10.39 31.57
N PRO A 2 -10.54 10.78 31.62
CA PRO A 2 -10.17 12.17 31.86
C PRO A 2 -10.67 13.04 30.70
N THR A 3 -11.16 14.23 31.01
CA THR A 3 -11.55 15.23 30.00
C THR A 3 -10.39 16.18 29.78
N ILE A 4 -10.03 16.41 28.52
CA ILE A 4 -8.97 17.34 28.13
C ILE A 4 -9.63 18.50 27.39
N HIS A 5 -9.33 19.73 27.83
CA HIS A 5 -9.72 20.95 27.12
C HIS A 5 -8.50 21.49 26.38
N LEU A 6 -8.62 21.62 25.05
CA LEU A 6 -7.56 22.13 24.18
C LEU A 6 -7.96 23.50 23.67
N SER A 7 -7.08 24.49 23.87
CA SER A 7 -7.22 25.82 23.27
C SER A 7 -6.43 25.85 21.96
N LEU A 8 -7.13 25.76 20.84
CA LEU A 8 -6.53 25.74 19.51
C LEU A 8 -6.94 27.01 18.73
N PRO A 9 -6.05 27.59 17.90
CA PRO A 9 -6.45 28.60 16.93
C PRO A 9 -7.55 28.07 16.00
N GLU A 10 -8.48 28.93 15.62
CA GLU A 10 -9.63 28.55 14.77
C GLU A 10 -9.19 27.89 13.46
N SER A 11 -8.16 28.44 12.81
CA SER A 11 -7.58 27.90 11.59
C SER A 11 -7.06 26.46 11.73
N LEU A 12 -6.47 26.13 12.89
CA LEU A 12 -5.92 24.81 13.16
C LEU A 12 -7.03 23.80 13.44
N TYR A 13 -8.08 24.23 14.13
CA TYR A 13 -9.26 23.39 14.35
C TYR A 13 -9.98 23.08 13.03
N GLU A 14 -10.14 24.06 12.14
CA GLU A 14 -10.72 23.84 10.82
C GLU A 14 -9.91 22.84 9.99
N GLU A 15 -8.59 22.92 10.03
CA GLU A 15 -7.72 21.98 9.34
C GLU A 15 -7.83 20.55 9.91
N LEU A 16 -7.82 20.41 11.23
CA LEU A 16 -8.05 19.14 11.91
C LEU A 16 -9.41 18.54 11.53
N LYS A 17 -10.44 19.38 11.46
CA LYS A 17 -11.79 18.95 11.08
C LYS A 17 -11.83 18.48 9.64
N ARG A 18 -11.31 19.27 8.69
CA ARG A 18 -11.24 18.91 7.27
C ARG A 18 -10.53 17.57 7.06
N LYS A 19 -9.39 17.38 7.74
CA LYS A 19 -8.59 16.15 7.62
C LYS A 19 -9.29 14.94 8.26
N ALA A 20 -10.03 15.14 9.34
CA ALA A 20 -10.84 14.08 9.94
C ALA A 20 -11.99 13.67 9.01
N ASP A 21 -12.65 14.65 8.38
CA ASP A 21 -13.74 14.42 7.43
C ASP A 21 -13.23 13.69 6.17
N GLU A 22 -12.07 14.07 5.62
CA GLU A 22 -11.41 13.37 4.50
C GLU A 22 -11.11 11.91 4.82
N MET A 23 -10.72 11.62 6.06
CA MET A 23 -10.40 10.28 6.54
C MET A 23 -11.64 9.50 7.00
N GLY A 24 -12.82 10.13 7.07
CA GLY A 24 -14.04 9.53 7.60
C GLY A 24 -13.98 9.18 9.09
N VAL A 25 -13.17 9.90 9.87
CA VAL A 25 -12.97 9.66 11.31
C VAL A 25 -13.45 10.84 12.16
N GLN A 26 -13.67 10.62 13.45
CA GLN A 26 -14.00 11.71 14.36
C GLN A 26 -12.75 12.57 14.65
N VAL A 27 -12.92 13.90 14.70
CA VAL A 27 -11.84 14.85 15.03
C VAL A 27 -11.12 14.46 16.34
N THR A 28 -11.88 13.96 17.32
CA THR A 28 -11.33 13.51 18.61
C THR A 28 -10.35 12.35 18.45
N ASP A 29 -10.61 11.42 17.55
CA ASP A 29 -9.73 10.27 17.32
C ASP A 29 -8.48 10.67 16.54
N LEU A 30 -8.62 11.62 15.62
CA LEU A 30 -7.47 12.23 14.94
C LEU A 30 -6.56 12.99 15.92
N VAL A 31 -7.14 13.74 16.87
CA VAL A 31 -6.39 14.44 17.93
C VAL A 31 -5.66 13.43 18.83
N LYS A 32 -6.32 12.35 19.26
CA LYS A 32 -5.66 11.27 20.04
C LYS A 32 -4.52 10.64 19.25
N PHE A 33 -4.70 10.43 17.95
CA PHE A 33 -3.67 9.87 17.08
C PHE A 33 -2.44 10.78 17.03
N TYR A 34 -2.62 12.08 16.81
CA TYR A 34 -1.49 13.03 16.80
C TYR A 34 -0.79 13.13 18.14
N ILE A 35 -1.53 13.16 19.26
CA ILE A 35 -0.93 13.15 20.60
C ILE A 35 -0.10 11.88 20.80
N ARG A 36 -0.65 10.70 20.44
CA ARG A 36 0.06 9.42 20.56
C ARG A 36 1.30 9.37 19.69
N SER A 37 1.22 9.82 18.45
CA SER A 37 2.35 9.84 17.51
C SER A 37 3.43 10.83 17.94
N GLY A 38 3.03 12.01 18.43
CA GLY A 38 3.96 13.00 18.99
C GLY A 38 4.67 12.47 20.22
N LEU A 39 3.95 11.85 21.16
CA LEU A 39 4.57 11.22 22.33
C LEU A 39 5.49 10.07 21.94
N LYS A 40 5.08 9.22 20.99
CA LYS A 40 5.93 8.11 20.54
C LYS A 40 7.26 8.60 19.96
N ASN A 41 7.23 9.64 19.13
CA ASN A 41 8.46 10.21 18.58
C ASN A 41 9.33 10.88 19.64
N SER A 42 8.74 11.52 20.66
CA SER A 42 9.50 12.15 21.75
C SER A 42 10.05 11.16 22.78
N PHE A 43 9.42 10.00 22.96
CA PHE A 43 9.92 8.93 23.84
C PHE A 43 10.87 7.96 23.12
N ASP A 44 10.77 7.83 21.79
CA ASP A 44 11.71 7.03 21.00
C ASP A 44 13.07 7.74 20.85
N GLU A 45 13.18 9.07 20.96
CA GLU A 45 14.47 9.82 20.89
C GLU A 45 15.45 9.50 22.04
N GLU A 46 15.01 8.95 23.17
CA GLU A 46 15.93 8.50 24.24
C GLU A 46 16.41 7.04 24.04
N ASP A 47 15.89 6.33 23.03
CA ASP A 47 15.98 4.86 22.91
C ASP A 47 16.17 4.39 21.44
N SER A 48 16.55 5.30 20.51
CA SER A 48 16.42 5.12 19.05
C SER A 48 17.65 4.61 18.29
N ASP A 49 18.86 4.63 18.85
CA ASP A 49 20.04 4.25 18.06
C ASP A 49 20.06 2.74 17.67
N GLU A 50 19.35 1.87 18.40
CA GLU A 50 19.25 0.44 18.05
C GLU A 50 17.99 0.07 17.24
N LYS A 51 16.94 0.90 17.23
CA LYS A 51 15.63 0.56 16.62
C LYS A 51 15.48 1.05 15.18
N GLU A 52 16.26 2.06 14.75
CA GLU A 52 16.22 2.52 13.36
C GLU A 52 16.84 1.50 12.40
N ASP A 53 17.98 0.91 12.76
CA ASP A 53 18.63 -0.14 11.96
C ASP A 53 17.70 -1.35 11.72
N ASP A 54 16.96 -1.75 12.75
CA ASP A 54 15.99 -2.85 12.69
C ASP A 54 14.80 -2.54 11.76
N LYS A 55 14.39 -1.27 11.66
CA LYS A 55 13.30 -0.84 10.79
C LYS A 55 13.76 -0.78 9.33
N TYR A 56 14.95 -0.24 9.07
CA TYR A 56 15.51 -0.19 7.72
C TYR A 56 15.82 -1.60 7.21
N SER A 57 16.37 -2.47 8.05
CA SER A 57 16.62 -3.88 7.70
C SER A 57 15.32 -4.62 7.32
N ARG A 58 14.24 -4.42 8.07
CA ARG A 58 12.92 -5.00 7.72
C ARG A 58 12.34 -4.41 6.43
N LEU A 59 12.57 -3.13 6.16
CA LEU A 59 12.13 -2.50 4.92
C LEU A 59 12.89 -3.08 3.72
N GLU A 60 14.21 -3.26 3.83
CA GLU A 60 15.04 -3.90 2.81
C GLU A 60 14.61 -5.35 2.54
N GLU A 61 14.40 -6.14 3.59
CA GLU A 61 13.92 -7.54 3.46
C GLU A 61 12.57 -7.61 2.75
N ASN A 62 11.64 -6.73 3.12
CA ASN A 62 10.34 -6.63 2.45
C ASN A 62 10.47 -6.20 0.99
N MET A 63 11.41 -5.31 0.68
CA MET A 63 11.66 -4.86 -0.70
C MET A 63 12.17 -6.02 -1.56
N VAL A 64 13.15 -6.78 -1.07
CA VAL A 64 13.69 -7.98 -1.76
C VAL A 64 12.59 -9.01 -1.99
N PHE A 65 11.73 -9.26 -0.98
CA PHE A 65 10.60 -10.18 -1.13
C PHE A 65 9.61 -9.71 -2.20
N LEU A 66 9.28 -8.42 -2.21
CA LEU A 66 8.36 -7.84 -3.20
C LEU A 66 8.94 -7.90 -4.61
N GLU A 67 10.23 -7.60 -4.79
CA GLU A 67 10.92 -7.73 -6.07
C GLU A 67 10.86 -9.17 -6.60
N ALA A 68 11.13 -10.15 -5.74
CA ALA A 68 11.03 -11.56 -6.12
C ALA A 68 9.59 -11.97 -6.50
N ARG A 69 8.58 -11.45 -5.80
CA ARG A 69 7.17 -11.68 -6.13
C ARG A 69 6.76 -11.05 -7.46
N ILE A 70 7.28 -9.86 -7.77
CA ILE A 70 7.04 -9.19 -9.05
C ILE A 70 7.64 -10.03 -10.19
N ALA A 71 8.90 -10.46 -10.06
CA ALA A 71 9.53 -11.30 -11.09
C ALA A 71 8.77 -12.62 -11.34
N GLN A 72 8.24 -13.24 -10.29
CA GLN A 72 7.36 -14.42 -10.42
C GLN A 72 6.08 -14.10 -11.19
N LEU A 73 5.42 -12.99 -10.86
CA LEU A 73 4.20 -12.56 -11.55
C LEU A 73 4.46 -12.23 -13.03
N GLU A 74 5.55 -11.54 -13.34
CA GLU A 74 5.95 -11.23 -14.71
C GLU A 74 6.15 -12.52 -15.53
N THR A 75 6.79 -13.54 -14.93
CA THR A 75 6.97 -14.84 -15.57
C THR A 75 5.63 -15.51 -15.87
N MET A 76 4.74 -15.56 -14.88
CA MET A 76 3.40 -16.14 -15.04
C MET A 76 2.58 -15.42 -16.11
N VAL A 77 2.64 -14.09 -16.14
CA VAL A 77 1.94 -13.27 -17.14
C VAL A 77 2.49 -13.56 -18.54
N ASN A 78 3.81 -13.63 -18.71
CA ASN A 78 4.42 -13.97 -20.00
C ASN A 78 4.04 -15.38 -20.48
N GLU A 79 3.96 -16.36 -19.58
CA GLU A 79 3.48 -17.70 -19.92
C GLU A 79 2.01 -17.71 -20.35
N LEU A 80 1.16 -16.95 -19.66
CA LEU A 80 -0.26 -16.82 -20.02
C LEU A 80 -0.41 -16.14 -21.38
N ILE A 81 0.32 -15.06 -21.63
CA ILE A 81 0.35 -14.38 -22.93
C ILE A 81 0.78 -15.35 -24.03
N LYS A 82 1.85 -16.12 -23.81
CA LYS A 82 2.33 -17.12 -24.77
C LYS A 82 1.25 -18.15 -25.09
N LYS A 83 0.58 -18.70 -24.07
CA LYS A 83 -0.52 -19.67 -24.26
C LYS A 83 -1.72 -19.09 -24.99
N LEU A 84 -2.02 -17.80 -24.79
CA LEU A 84 -3.09 -17.13 -25.52
C LEU A 84 -2.74 -17.02 -27.01
N TYR A 85 -1.52 -16.61 -27.35
CA TYR A 85 -1.07 -16.56 -28.75
C TYR A 85 -1.01 -17.93 -29.42
N GLU A 86 -0.53 -18.96 -28.71
CA GLU A 86 -0.54 -20.34 -29.22
C GLU A 86 -1.96 -20.81 -29.50
N LYS A 87 -2.91 -20.50 -28.61
CA LYS A 87 -4.32 -20.86 -28.77
C LYS A 87 -4.99 -20.09 -29.92
N GLU A 88 -4.73 -18.79 -30.04
CA GLU A 88 -5.25 -17.99 -31.17
C GLU A 88 -4.74 -18.54 -32.51
N ALA A 89 -3.48 -18.96 -32.58
CA ALA A 89 -2.91 -19.59 -33.78
C ALA A 89 -3.57 -20.94 -34.10
N GLU A 90 -3.81 -21.79 -33.10
CA GLU A 90 -4.54 -23.06 -33.27
C GLU A 90 -5.99 -22.82 -33.76
N ASP A 91 -6.68 -21.84 -33.19
CA ASP A 91 -8.06 -21.50 -33.57
C ASP A 91 -8.12 -20.96 -35.02
N GLU A 92 -7.14 -20.15 -35.45
CA GLU A 92 -7.02 -19.66 -36.84
C GLU A 92 -6.75 -20.80 -37.85
N GLU A 93 -5.86 -21.75 -37.53
CA GLU A 93 -5.59 -22.90 -38.41
C GLU A 93 -6.83 -23.78 -38.62
N VAL A 94 -7.62 -23.99 -37.57
CA VAL A 94 -8.86 -24.79 -37.64
C VAL A 94 -9.93 -24.11 -38.50
N GLU A 95 -10.02 -22.77 -38.51
CA GLU A 95 -10.95 -22.04 -39.37
C GLU A 95 -10.59 -22.13 -40.87
N ILE A 96 -9.29 -22.14 -41.21
CA ILE A 96 -8.82 -22.23 -42.60
C ILE A 96 -9.15 -23.61 -43.19
N ILE A 97 -8.85 -24.67 -42.45
CA ILE A 97 -9.11 -26.07 -42.88
C ILE A 97 -10.61 -26.31 -43.13
N ASN A 98 -11.49 -25.71 -42.32
CA ASN A 98 -12.94 -25.82 -42.47
C ASN A 98 -13.50 -25.02 -43.65
N LYS A 99 -12.85 -23.92 -44.07
CA LYS A 99 -13.23 -23.15 -45.27
C LYS A 99 -12.84 -23.87 -46.56
N ASP A 100 -11.72 -24.57 -46.58
CA ASP A 100 -11.23 -25.30 -47.77
C ASP A 100 -11.93 -26.66 -47.97
N SER A 101 -12.72 -27.12 -46.99
CA SER A 101 -13.44 -28.41 -47.04
C SER A 101 -14.91 -28.30 -47.49
N LYS A 102 -15.33 -27.18 -48.10
CA LYS A 102 -16.71 -26.93 -48.58
C LYS A 102 -16.82 -26.70 -50.08
#